data_AF-A0A377XHQ7-F1
#
_entry.id   AF-A0A377XHQ7-F1
#
_cell.length_a   1.000
_cell.length_b   1.000
_cell.length_c   1.000
_cell.angle_alpha   90.00
_cell.angle_beta   90.00
_cell.angle_gamma   90.00
#
_symmetry.space_group_name_H-M   'P 1'
#
loop_
_entity.id
_entity.type
_entity.pdbx_description
1 polymer ?
#
loop_
_entity_poly.entity_id
_entity_poly.type
_entity_poly.pdbx_seq_one_letter_code
_entity_poly.pdbx_strand_id
1 'polypeptide(L)' 'MNRISALILDWAGTTVDFGSFAPTQIFVEAFRQAFDIEITLEEARVPMGLGKWQHIEALGKLPAVDSRWQANSAAR' A
#
# COMPACT_ATOMS: atom_id res chain seq x y z
N MET A 1 -10.44 -22.92 -33.59
CA MET A 1 -10.17 -21.55 -33.11
C MET A 1 -10.66 -21.46 -31.67
N ASN A 2 -9.79 -21.19 -30.70
CA ASN A 2 -10.23 -20.96 -29.32
C ASN A 2 -10.74 -19.51 -29.19
N ARG A 3 -12.03 -19.35 -28.87
CA ARG A 3 -12.60 -18.05 -28.49
C ARG A 3 -12.37 -17.82 -27.00
N ILE A 4 -11.93 -16.63 -26.63
CA ILE A 4 -11.88 -16.23 -25.21
C ILE A 4 -13.31 -16.23 -24.66
N SER A 5 -13.52 -16.94 -23.56
CA SER A 5 -14.85 -17.19 -22.98
C SER A 5 -15.14 -16.34 -21.74
N ALA A 6 -14.10 -15.81 -21.08
CA ALA A 6 -14.25 -14.98 -19.89
C ALA A 6 -13.02 -14.08 -19.68
N LEU A 7 -13.22 -13.01 -18.92
CA LEU A 7 -12.18 -12.13 -18.37
C LEU A 7 -12.46 -11.94 -16.87
N ILE A 8 -11.43 -12.07 -16.05
CA ILE A 8 -11.48 -11.73 -14.62
C ILE A 8 -10.67 -10.45 -14.46
N LEU A 9 -11.30 -9.41 -13.94
CA LEU A 9 -10.72 -8.09 -13.79
C LEU A 9 -10.67 -7.71 -12.32
N ASP A 10 -9.60 -7.05 -11.93
CA ASP A 10 -9.51 -6.39 -10.63
C ASP A 10 -10.35 -5.09 -10.61
N TRP A 11 -10.53 -4.51 -9.43
CA TRP A 11 -11.29 -3.28 -9.23
C TRP A 11 -10.42 -2.04 -9.41
N ALA A 12 -9.63 -1.70 -8.39
CA ALA A 12 -8.90 -0.43 -8.33
C ALA A 12 -7.74 -0.40 -9.33
N GLY A 13 -7.65 0.65 -10.13
CA GLY A 13 -6.67 0.78 -11.20
C GLY A 13 -6.95 -0.06 -12.45
N THR A 14 -7.97 -0.93 -12.44
CA THR A 14 -8.35 -1.78 -13.60
C THR A 14 -9.72 -1.40 -14.15
N THR A 15 -10.77 -1.42 -13.32
CA THR A 15 -12.15 -1.06 -13.73
C THR A 15 -12.65 0.23 -13.09
N VAL A 16 -12.13 0.59 -11.91
CA VAL A 16 -12.46 1.80 -11.14
C VAL A 16 -11.20 2.41 -10.53
N ASP A 17 -11.31 3.61 -9.94
CA ASP A 17 -10.20 4.31 -9.25
C ASP A 17 -8.93 4.44 -10.11
N PHE A 18 -8.95 5.39 -11.06
CA PHE A 18 -7.81 5.67 -11.93
C PHE A 18 -6.54 5.91 -11.10
N GLY A 19 -5.50 5.09 -11.29
CA GLY A 19 -4.25 5.18 -10.52
C GLY A 19 -4.29 4.54 -9.13
N SER A 20 -5.38 3.85 -8.76
CA SER A 20 -5.57 3.14 -7.49
C SER A 20 -5.19 4.00 -6.28
N PHE A 21 -5.64 5.26 -6.25
CA PHE A 21 -5.21 6.22 -5.24
C PHE A 21 -5.86 5.97 -3.88
N ALA A 22 -7.13 5.57 -3.84
CA ALA A 22 -7.87 5.41 -2.59
C ALA A 22 -7.19 4.46 -1.58
N PRO A 23 -6.76 3.23 -1.96
CA PRO A 23 -6.05 2.35 -1.03
C PRO A 23 -4.64 2.85 -0.68
N THR A 24 -3.99 3.62 -1.54
CA THR A 24 -2.61 4.10 -1.27
C THR A 24 -2.59 5.30 -0.33
N GLN A 25 -3.54 6.23 -0.47
CA GLN A 25 -3.64 7.43 0.38
C GLN A 25 -3.95 7.08 1.83
N ILE A 26 -4.80 6.08 2.09
CA ILE A 26 -5.15 5.70 3.46
C ILE A 26 -3.95 5.15 4.23
N PHE A 27 -3.01 4.46 3.57
CA PHE A 27 -1.80 3.98 4.26
C PHE A 27 -0.88 5.14 4.63
N VAL A 28 -0.65 6.09 3.72
CA VAL A 28 0.14 7.29 3.99
C VAL A 28 -0.44 8.03 5.20
N GLU A 29 -1.76 8.28 5.19
CA GLU A 29 -2.41 9.03 6.26
C GLU A 29 -2.47 8.24 7.57
N ALA A 30 -2.70 6.93 7.54
CA ALA A 30 -2.75 6.10 8.74
C ALA A 30 -1.41 6.04 9.48
N PHE A 31 -0.30 5.86 8.75
CA PHE A 31 1.04 5.83 9.36
C PHE A 31 1.42 7.21 9.93
N ARG A 32 1.09 8.28 9.20
CA ARG A 32 1.30 9.65 9.66
C ARG A 32 0.49 9.96 10.92
N GLN A 33 -0.82 9.73 10.91
CA GLN A 33 -1.70 10.09 12.02
C GLN A 33 -1.48 9.23 13.27
N ALA A 34 -1.27 7.92 13.12
CA ALA A 34 -1.20 7.01 14.27
C ALA A 34 0.20 6.95 14.89
N PHE A 35 1.25 7.11 14.07
CA PHE A 35 2.63 6.84 14.50
C PHE A 35 3.61 7.98 14.23
N ASP A 36 3.19 9.06 13.56
CA ASP A 36 4.08 10.15 13.13
C ASP A 36 5.19 9.66 12.19
N ILE A 37 4.84 8.71 11.31
CA ILE A 37 5.74 8.13 10.33
C ILE A 37 5.29 8.51 8.94
N GLU A 38 6.10 9.32 8.27
CA GLU A 38 5.89 9.72 6.88
C GLU A 38 6.22 8.55 5.95
N ILE A 39 5.30 8.18 5.06
CA ILE A 39 5.47 7.19 4.00
C ILE A 39 5.08 7.83 2.68
N THR A 40 5.82 7.57 1.61
CA THR A 40 5.49 8.13 0.29
C THR A 40 4.37 7.32 -0.39
N LEU A 41 3.69 7.94 -1.36
CA LEU A 41 2.73 7.21 -2.20
C LEU A 41 3.40 6.07 -2.98
N GLU A 42 4.66 6.22 -3.36
CA GLU A 42 5.42 5.18 -4.06
C GLU A 42 5.67 3.97 -3.16
N GLU A 43 6.04 4.20 -1.90
CA GLU A 43 6.22 3.15 -0.90
C GLU A 43 4.91 2.44 -0.59
N ALA A 44 3.83 3.20 -0.39
CA ALA A 44 2.50 2.65 -0.17
C ALA A 44 1.99 1.79 -1.35
N ARG A 45 2.51 2.03 -2.57
CA ARG A 45 2.15 1.30 -3.78
C ARG A 45 2.85 -0.04 -3.94
N VAL A 46 4.04 -0.22 -3.34
CA VAL A 46 4.85 -1.44 -3.51
C VAL A 46 4.07 -2.74 -3.25
N PRO A 47 3.22 -2.85 -2.20
CA PRO A 47 2.49 -4.09 -1.89
C PRO A 47 1.05 -4.14 -2.43
N MET A 48 0.69 -3.28 -3.40
CA MET A 48 -0.70 -3.20 -3.90
C MET A 48 -1.21 -4.52 -4.50
N GLY A 49 -2.46 -4.85 -4.18
CA GLY A 49 -3.13 -6.10 -4.60
C GLY A 49 -3.17 -7.18 -3.50
N LEU A 50 -2.43 -7.00 -2.41
CA LEU A 50 -2.53 -7.86 -1.22
C LEU A 50 -3.77 -7.51 -0.38
N GLY A 51 -4.19 -8.48 0.46
CA GLY A 51 -5.16 -8.20 1.52
C GLY A 51 -4.63 -7.14 2.48
N LYS A 52 -5.50 -6.28 3.02
CA LYS A 52 -5.11 -5.09 3.81
C LYS A 52 -4.09 -5.39 4.94
N TRP A 53 -4.28 -6.48 5.69
CA TRP A 53 -3.35 -6.88 6.75
C TRP A 53 -1.97 -7.25 6.22
N GLN A 54 -1.92 -8.01 5.13
CA GLN A 54 -0.68 -8.40 4.47
C GLN A 54 0.01 -7.21 3.83
N HIS A 55 -0.77 -6.23 3.33
CA HIS A 55 -0.25 -4.97 2.82
C HIS A 55 0.48 -4.18 3.91
N ILE A 56 -0.14 -4.02 5.09
CA ILE A 56 0.47 -3.32 6.23
C ILE A 56 1.76 -4.01 6.67
N GLU A 57 1.74 -5.34 6.77
CA GLU A 57 2.92 -6.13 7.14
C GLU A 57 4.05 -5.97 6.12
N ALA A 58 3.75 -6.08 4.83
CA ALA A 58 4.73 -5.92 3.76
C ALA A 58 5.28 -4.49 3.69
N LEU A 59 4.41 -3.49 3.87
CA LEU A 59 4.80 -2.08 3.91
C LEU A 59 5.75 -1.78 5.06
N GLY A 60 5.46 -2.29 6.26
CA GLY A 60 6.33 -2.14 7.43
C GLY A 60 7.69 -2.84 7.28
N LYS A 61 7.78 -3.87 6.43
CA LYS A 61 9.03 -4.58 6.11
C LYS A 61 9.87 -3.92 5.02
N LEU A 62 9.41 -2.84 4.40
CA LEU A 62 10.24 -2.10 3.44
C LEU A 62 11.43 -1.47 4.18
N PRO A 63 12.69 -1.64 3.72
CA PRO A 63 13.87 -1.17 4.46
C PRO A 63 13.81 0.30 4.86
N ALA A 64 13.30 1.16 3.98
CA ALA A 64 13.17 2.59 4.23
C ALA A 64 12.07 2.94 5.24
N VAL A 65 10.99 2.15 5.30
CA VAL A 65 9.88 2.33 6.26
C VAL A 65 10.28 1.76 7.62
N ASP A 66 10.88 0.58 7.66
CA ASP A 66 11.42 -0.02 8.88
C ASP A 66 12.46 0.89 9.54
N SER A 67 13.38 1.45 8.76
CA SER A 67 14.38 2.39 9.29
C SER A 67 13.75 3.63 9.94
N ARG A 68 12.70 4.19 9.34
CA ARG A 68 11.92 5.30 9.92
C ARG A 68 11.18 4.87 11.19
N TRP A 69 10.63 3.66 11.19
CA TRP A 69 9.94 3.09 12.35
C TRP A 69 10.88 2.91 13.55
N GLN A 70 12.05 2.33 13.34
CA GLN A 70 13.06 2.15 14.39
C GLN A 70 13.57 3.49 14.92
N ALA A 71 13.82 4.46 14.04
CA ALA A 71 14.28 5.79 14.44
C ALA A 71 13.23 6.55 15.28
N ASN A 72 11.95 6.49 14.90
CA ASN A 72 10.86 7.12 15.67
C ASN A 72 10.64 6.41 17.01
N SER A 73 10.68 5.08 17.02
CA SER A 73 10.52 4.28 18.25
C SER A 73 11.63 4.50 19.27
N ALA A 74 12.87 4.76 18.82
CA ALA A 74 13.99 5.08 19.70
C ALA A 74 13.94 6.52 20.26
N ALA A 75 13.13 7.40 19.67
CA ALA A 75 12.96 8.79 20.09
C ALA A 75 11.80 9.00 21.08
N ARG A 76 11.03 7.95 21.38
CA ARG A 76 9.92 7.91 22.35
C ARG A 76 10.37 7.23 23.64
#